data_AF-A0A0J6YLM8-F1
#
_entry.id   AF-A0A0J6YLM8-F1
#
_cell.length_a   1.000
_cell.length_b   1.000
_cell.length_c   1.000
_cell.angle_alpha   90.00
_cell.angle_beta   90.00
_cell.angle_gamma   90.00
#
_symmetry.space_group_name_H-M   'P 1'
#
loop_
_entity.id
_entity.type
_entity.pdbx_description
1 polymer ?
#
loop_
_entity_poly.entity_id
_entity_poly.type
_entity_poly.pdbx_seq_one_letter_code
_entity_poly.pdbx_strand_id
1 'polypeptide(L)'
;MVEPPYWLTNKSVDEMLSEEYDPLRKEFMAALAEEEIKVLKYITGVDSNMPRLSEVMEQAWTMGTFWYTLALSSPTGLFGLFYQHIQPLLSGGESEEFGEVMPFFWCDADLQLAFTESKQS
;
A
#
# COMPACT_ATOMS: atom_id res chain seq x y z
N MET A 1 5.75 -4.68 -8.51
CA MET A 1 6.31 -4.77 -7.15
C MET A 1 5.98 -6.16 -6.63
N VAL A 2 6.73 -6.69 -5.66
CA VAL A 2 6.39 -7.99 -5.05
C VAL A 2 5.43 -7.71 -3.90
N GLU A 3 4.23 -8.28 -3.97
CA GLU A 3 3.20 -8.08 -2.97
C GLU A 3 2.40 -9.36 -2.71
N PRO A 4 1.84 -9.51 -1.50
CA PRO A 4 0.92 -10.61 -1.22
C PRO A 4 -0.29 -10.57 -2.17
N PRO A 5 -0.83 -11.72 -2.59
CA PRO A 5 -1.92 -11.75 -3.55
C PRO A 5 -3.23 -11.14 -3.01
N TYR A 6 -3.77 -10.13 -3.68
CA TYR A 6 -4.98 -9.42 -3.23
C TYR A 6 -6.22 -10.32 -3.13
N TRP A 7 -6.28 -11.42 -3.89
CA TRP A 7 -7.40 -12.34 -3.92
C TRP A 7 -7.51 -13.27 -2.71
N LEU A 8 -6.64 -13.15 -1.70
CA LEU A 8 -6.69 -13.96 -0.48
C LEU A 8 -8.03 -13.87 0.27
N THR A 9 -8.70 -12.71 0.24
CA THR A 9 -10.02 -12.50 0.87
C THR A 9 -11.19 -12.84 -0.05
N ASN A 10 -10.93 -13.18 -1.33
CA ASN A 10 -11.94 -13.33 -2.38
C ASN A 10 -12.86 -12.10 -2.53
N LYS A 11 -12.40 -10.94 -2.08
CA LYS A 11 -13.09 -9.66 -2.22
C LYS A 11 -12.54 -8.88 -3.41
N SER A 12 -13.37 -7.97 -3.92
CA SER A 12 -12.94 -6.96 -4.87
C SER A 12 -11.93 -6.01 -4.21
N VAL A 13 -11.09 -5.36 -5.03
CA VAL A 13 -10.03 -4.48 -4.53
C VAL A 13 -10.61 -3.24 -3.81
N ASP A 14 -11.77 -2.78 -4.24
CA ASP A 14 -12.53 -1.67 -3.66
C ASP A 14 -13.14 -1.99 -2.29
N GLU A 15 -13.38 -3.26 -1.99
CA GLU A 15 -13.95 -3.72 -0.71
C GLU A 15 -12.88 -4.30 0.25
N MET A 16 -11.60 -4.10 -0.05
CA MET A 16 -10.51 -4.64 0.77
C MET A 16 -10.34 -3.88 2.09
N LEU A 17 -10.66 -4.57 3.19
CA LEU A 17 -10.42 -4.09 4.54
C LEU A 17 -9.13 -4.69 5.11
N SER A 18 -8.28 -3.83 5.67
CA SER A 18 -6.99 -4.23 6.27
C SER A 18 -7.18 -5.26 7.38
N GLU A 19 -8.22 -5.11 8.20
CA GLU A 19 -8.52 -6.00 9.34
C GLU A 19 -8.84 -7.44 8.93
N GLU A 20 -9.44 -7.63 7.75
CA GLU A 20 -9.77 -8.95 7.22
C GLU A 20 -8.62 -9.55 6.40
N TYR A 21 -7.87 -8.69 5.70
CA TYR A 21 -6.79 -9.13 4.82
C TYR A 21 -5.51 -9.46 5.60
N ASP A 22 -5.16 -8.66 6.62
CA ASP A 22 -3.94 -8.86 7.41
C ASP A 22 -3.79 -10.25 8.03
N PRO A 23 -4.81 -10.87 8.67
CA PRO A 23 -4.66 -12.22 9.21
C PRO A 23 -4.39 -13.28 8.13
N LEU A 24 -5.09 -13.23 7.00
CA LEU A 24 -4.91 -14.17 5.88
C LEU A 24 -3.54 -13.99 5.21
N ARG A 25 -3.14 -12.74 5.02
CA ARG A 25 -1.82 -12.37 4.51
C ARG A 25 -0.71 -12.90 5.42
N LYS A 26 -0.86 -12.76 6.74
CA LYS A 26 0.10 -13.28 7.74
C LYS A 26 0.21 -14.79 7.70
N GLU A 27 -0.91 -15.50 7.57
CA GLU A 27 -0.90 -16.96 7.38
C GLU A 27 -0.14 -17.35 6.10
N PHE A 28 -0.45 -16.69 4.98
CA PHE A 28 0.23 -16.90 3.71
C PHE A 28 1.73 -16.67 3.80
N MET A 29 2.17 -15.56 4.40
CA MET A 29 3.60 -15.25 4.54
C MET A 29 4.31 -16.21 5.49
N ALA A 30 3.64 -16.68 6.55
CA ALA A 30 4.21 -17.68 7.45
C ALA A 30 4.47 -19.00 6.71
N ALA A 31 3.50 -19.46 5.92
CA ALA A 31 3.66 -20.64 5.06
C ALA A 31 4.77 -20.42 4.02
N LEU A 32 4.81 -19.25 3.38
CA LEU A 32 5.84 -18.88 2.41
C LEU A 32 7.24 -18.91 3.03
N ALA A 33 7.42 -18.32 4.21
CA ALA A 33 8.69 -18.29 4.93
C ALA A 33 9.17 -19.71 5.30
N GLU A 34 8.26 -20.60 5.68
CA GLU A 34 8.59 -22.00 5.96
C GLU A 34 9.09 -22.73 4.71
N GLU A 35 8.42 -22.54 3.58
CA GLU A 35 8.82 -23.12 2.29
C GLU A 35 10.14 -22.54 1.78
N GLU A 36 10.38 -21.24 1.95
CA GLU A 36 11.66 -20.61 1.63
C GLU A 36 12.82 -21.26 2.39
N ILE A 37 12.66 -21.51 3.69
CA ILE A 37 13.67 -22.19 4.52
C ILE A 37 13.91 -23.61 4.03
N LYS A 38 12.86 -24.35 3.65
CA LYS A 38 13.00 -25.70 3.09
C LYS A 38 13.78 -25.68 1.78
N VAL A 39 13.42 -24.79 0.87
CA VAL A 39 14.07 -24.65 -0.45
C VAL A 39 15.54 -24.26 -0.31
N LEU A 40 15.86 -23.31 0.57
CA LEU A 40 17.25 -22.88 0.81
C LEU A 40 18.18 -24.02 1.28
N LYS A 41 17.64 -25.08 1.91
CA LYS A 41 18.44 -26.27 2.27
C LYS A 41 18.93 -27.06 1.05
N TYR A 42 18.21 -26.98 -0.07
CA TYR A 42 18.49 -27.75 -1.28
C TYR A 42 19.21 -26.94 -2.37
N ILE A 43 19.22 -25.62 -2.27
CA ILE A 43 19.93 -24.76 -3.22
C ILE A 43 21.32 -24.43 -2.67
N THR A 44 22.37 -24.94 -3.31
CA THR A 44 23.75 -24.58 -3.01
C THR A 44 24.14 -23.29 -3.75
N GLY A 45 24.78 -22.35 -3.05
CA GLY A 45 25.29 -21.11 -3.65
C GLY A 45 24.33 -19.91 -3.67
N VAL A 46 23.21 -19.97 -2.94
CA VAL A 46 22.43 -18.75 -2.66
C VAL A 46 23.19 -17.89 -1.66
N ASP A 47 23.46 -16.65 -2.02
CA ASP A 47 24.00 -15.66 -1.08
C ASP A 47 23.05 -15.56 0.12
N SER A 48 23.58 -15.82 1.31
CA SER A 48 22.84 -15.66 2.57
C SER A 48 22.36 -14.23 2.83
N ASN A 49 22.77 -13.29 1.99
CA ASN A 49 22.43 -11.88 2.03
C ASN A 49 21.30 -11.50 1.06
N MET A 50 20.77 -12.45 0.27
CA MET A 50 19.61 -12.19 -0.60
C MET A 50 18.36 -12.06 0.28
N PRO A 51 17.55 -10.98 0.12
CA PRO A 51 16.36 -10.78 0.92
C PRO A 51 15.32 -11.86 0.60
N ARG A 52 14.64 -12.38 1.63
CA ARG A 52 13.58 -13.38 1.44
C ARG A 52 12.33 -12.71 0.86
N LEU A 53 11.58 -13.43 0.04
CA LEU A 53 10.35 -12.92 -0.55
C LEU A 53 9.33 -12.57 0.53
N SER A 54 9.23 -13.42 1.56
CA SER A 54 8.37 -13.16 2.73
C SER A 54 8.73 -11.85 3.44
N GLU A 55 10.02 -11.57 3.62
CA GLU A 55 10.52 -10.33 4.24
C GLU A 55 10.22 -9.10 3.37
N VAL A 56 10.45 -9.19 2.07
CA VAL A 56 10.16 -8.10 1.13
C VAL A 56 8.66 -7.78 1.10
N MET A 57 7.81 -8.82 1.08
CA MET A 57 6.36 -8.66 1.11
C MET A 57 5.88 -8.04 2.43
N GLU A 58 6.45 -8.44 3.58
CA GLU A 58 6.13 -7.84 4.88
C GLU A 58 6.57 -6.38 4.98
N GLN A 59 7.74 -6.07 4.42
CA GLN A 59 8.22 -4.70 4.35
C GLN A 59 7.31 -3.82 3.47
N ALA A 60 6.86 -4.34 2.32
CA ALA A 60 5.94 -3.64 1.43
C ALA A 60 4.58 -3.34 2.10
N TRP A 61 4.13 -4.23 2.98
CA TRP A 61 2.95 -4.00 3.81
C TRP A 61 3.18 -2.94 4.89
N THR A 62 4.28 -3.06 5.65
CA THR A 62 4.59 -2.15 6.76
C THR A 62 4.81 -0.71 6.29
N MET A 63 5.44 -0.55 5.12
CA MET A 63 5.65 0.76 4.49
C MET A 63 4.37 1.29 3.81
N GLY A 64 3.31 0.49 3.73
CA GLY A 64 2.07 0.80 3.04
C GLY A 64 2.17 0.81 1.52
N THR A 65 3.34 0.49 0.94
CA THR A 65 3.58 0.48 -0.52
C THR A 65 2.64 -0.49 -1.23
N PHE A 66 2.27 -1.58 -0.56
CA PHE A 66 1.21 -2.51 -0.98
C PHE A 66 -0.05 -1.79 -1.47
N TRP A 67 -0.55 -0.83 -0.69
CA TRP A 67 -1.79 -0.12 -1.03
C TRP A 67 -1.63 0.76 -2.25
N TYR A 68 -0.48 1.40 -2.40
CA TYR A 68 -0.17 2.22 -3.58
C TYR A 68 -0.13 1.38 -4.86
N THR A 69 0.56 0.24 -4.84
CA THR A 69 0.65 -0.61 -6.03
C THR A 69 -0.67 -1.26 -6.38
N LEU A 70 -1.42 -1.69 -5.38
CA LEU A 70 -2.75 -2.24 -5.58
C LEU A 70 -3.72 -1.19 -6.16
N ALA A 71 -3.69 0.04 -5.66
CA ALA A 71 -4.50 1.14 -6.17
C ALA A 71 -4.15 1.51 -7.62
N LEU A 72 -2.86 1.49 -7.99
CA LEU A 72 -2.42 1.70 -9.37
C LEU A 72 -2.83 0.55 -10.31
N SER A 73 -2.96 -0.68 -9.78
CA SER A 73 -3.35 -1.85 -10.56
C SER A 73 -4.86 -1.92 -10.85
N SER A 74 -5.68 -1.25 -10.03
CA SER A 74 -7.14 -1.31 -10.10
C SER A 74 -7.75 0.10 -10.12
N PRO A 75 -8.10 0.63 -11.31
CA PRO A 75 -8.75 1.95 -11.41
C PRO A 75 -10.03 2.05 -10.59
N THR A 76 -10.79 0.95 -10.46
CA THR A 76 -12.02 0.89 -9.67
C THR A 76 -11.74 0.96 -8.17
N GLY A 77 -10.66 0.31 -7.71
CA GLY A 77 -10.25 0.30 -6.30
C GLY A 77 -9.47 1.53 -5.87
N LEU A 78 -8.95 2.33 -6.81
CA LEU A 78 -8.06 3.47 -6.53
C LEU A 78 -8.62 4.40 -5.47
N PHE A 79 -9.86 4.88 -5.62
CA PHE A 79 -10.43 5.85 -4.69
C PHE A 79 -10.69 5.23 -3.31
N GLY A 80 -11.25 4.01 -3.27
CA GLY A 80 -11.51 3.30 -2.01
C GLY A 80 -10.22 3.07 -1.23
N LEU A 81 -9.18 2.54 -1.91
CA LEU A 81 -7.87 2.33 -1.32
C LEU A 81 -7.19 3.64 -0.93
N PHE A 82 -7.38 4.69 -1.71
CA PHE A 82 -6.77 5.98 -1.43
C PHE A 82 -7.28 6.54 -0.10
N TYR A 83 -8.59 6.66 0.05
CA TYR A 83 -9.19 7.23 1.25
C TYR A 83 -8.98 6.35 2.48
N GLN A 84 -9.10 5.02 2.34
CA GLN A 84 -9.06 4.11 3.49
C GLN A 84 -7.64 3.77 3.95
N HIS A 85 -6.67 3.65 3.03
CA HIS A 85 -5.36 3.08 3.35
C HIS A 85 -4.18 3.98 2.99
N ILE A 86 -4.28 4.83 1.97
CA ILE A 86 -3.15 5.68 1.52
C ILE A 86 -3.16 7.04 2.21
N GLN A 87 -4.29 7.74 2.22
CA GLN A 87 -4.41 9.06 2.83
C GLN A 87 -4.02 9.04 4.32
N PRO A 88 -4.47 8.08 5.16
CA PRO A 88 -4.09 8.05 6.56
C PRO A 88 -2.57 7.94 6.79
N LEU A 89 -1.83 7.31 5.87
CA LEU A 89 -0.37 7.23 5.93
C LEU A 89 0.33 8.56 5.63
N LEU A 90 -0.32 9.43 4.85
CA LEU A 90 0.22 10.73 4.44
C LEU A 90 -0.15 11.85 5.43
N SER A 91 -1.39 11.87 5.91
CA SER A 91 -1.93 12.93 6.77
C SER A 91 -1.91 12.60 8.26
N GLY A 92 -1.47 11.40 8.67
CA GLY A 92 -1.47 10.98 10.07
C GLY A 92 -2.87 10.76 10.66
N GLY A 93 -3.90 10.65 9.81
CA GLY A 93 -5.31 10.47 10.19
C GLY A 93 -6.29 11.08 9.19
N GLU A 94 -7.59 10.94 9.46
CA GLU A 94 -8.65 11.61 8.69
C GLU A 94 -8.68 13.10 9.03
N SER A 95 -7.86 13.91 8.36
CA SER A 95 -8.03 15.35 8.40
C SER A 95 -8.90 15.79 7.22
N GLU A 96 -10.01 16.47 7.54
CA GLU A 96 -10.83 17.24 6.59
C GLU A 96 -9.96 18.24 5.79
N GLU A 97 -8.82 18.62 6.38
CA GLU A 97 -7.75 19.44 5.79
C GLU A 97 -7.04 18.78 4.60
N PHE A 98 -7.04 17.44 4.46
CA PHE A 98 -6.37 16.82 3.31
C PHE A 98 -6.98 17.29 1.98
N GLY A 99 -8.32 17.46 1.93
CA GLY A 99 -8.99 18.02 0.75
C GLY A 99 -8.58 19.47 0.47
N GLU A 100 -8.20 20.23 1.49
CA GLU A 100 -7.65 21.58 1.32
C GLU A 100 -6.20 21.54 0.84
N VAL A 101 -5.39 20.57 1.26
CA VAL A 101 -3.97 20.45 0.87
C VAL A 101 -3.79 19.74 -0.48
N MET A 102 -4.74 18.88 -0.88
CA MET A 102 -4.68 18.06 -2.10
C MET A 102 -4.42 18.86 -3.38
N PRO A 103 -5.10 20.01 -3.63
CA PRO A 103 -4.84 20.84 -4.80
C PRO A 103 -3.39 21.33 -4.89
N PHE A 104 -2.72 21.55 -3.76
CA PHE A 104 -1.33 22.05 -3.71
C PHE A 104 -0.30 21.01 -4.15
N PHE A 105 -0.65 19.72 -4.17
CA PHE A 105 0.22 18.67 -4.74
C PHE A 105 0.20 18.64 -6.27
N TRP A 106 -0.85 19.18 -6.89
CA TRP A 106 -1.07 19.10 -8.35
C TRP A 106 -1.12 20.47 -9.05
N CYS A 107 -1.21 21.57 -8.28
CA CYS A 107 -1.15 22.92 -8.81
C CYS A 107 0.30 23.41 -8.90
N ASP A 108 0.67 23.90 -10.08
CA ASP A 108 1.84 24.77 -10.24
C ASP A 108 1.74 25.98 -9.30
N ALA A 109 2.88 26.53 -8.87
CA ALA A 109 2.95 27.62 -7.90
C ALA A 109 2.05 28.82 -8.26
N ASP A 110 1.81 29.06 -9.55
CA ASP A 110 0.97 30.13 -10.06
C ASP A 110 -0.54 29.91 -9.81
N LEU A 111 -1.00 28.66 -9.76
CA LEU A 111 -2.40 28.32 -9.47
C LEU A 111 -2.70 28.36 -7.96
N GLN A 112 -1.67 28.22 -7.12
CA GLN A 112 -1.82 28.27 -5.65
C GLN A 112 -2.23 29.68 -5.17
N LEU A 113 -1.71 30.74 -5.82
CA LEU A 113 -2.09 32.13 -5.53
C LEU A 113 -3.59 32.38 -5.81
N ALA A 114 -4.11 31.88 -6.93
CA ALA A 114 -5.51 32.07 -7.31
C ALA A 114 -6.51 31.42 -6.32
N PHE A 115 -6.15 30.25 -5.76
CA PHE A 115 -6.98 29.61 -4.73
C PHE A 115 -6.98 30.39 -3.41
N THR A 116 -5.85 30.98 -3.01
CA THR A 116 -5.77 31.79 -1.78
C THR A 116 -6.53 33.11 -1.88
N GLU A 117 -6.58 33.73 -3.06
CA GLU A 117 -7.34 34.97 -3.29
C GLU A 117 -8.86 34.73 -3.27
N SER A 118 -9.33 33.55 -3.70
CA SER A 118 -10.75 33.19 -3.71
C SER A 118 -11.36 32.99 -2.31
N LYS A 119 -10.53 32.67 -1.29
CA LYS A 119 -10.99 32.43 0.10
C LYS A 119 -11.07 33.74 0.92
N GLN A 120 -10.65 34.88 0.36
CA GLN A 120 -10.68 36.20 1.02
C GLN A 120 -11.79 37.15 0.53
N SER A 121 -12.62 36.73 -0.43
CA SER A 121 -13.80 37.48 -0.90
C SER A 121 -15.10 36.88 -0.40
#